data_AF-A0A5S3WLS6-F1
#
_entry.id   AF-A0A5S3WLS6-F1
#
_cell.length_a   1.000
_cell.length_b   1.000
_cell.length_c   1.000
_cell.angle_alpha   90.00
_cell.angle_beta   90.00
_cell.angle_gamma   90.00
#
_symmetry.space_group_name_H-M   'P 1'
#
loop_
_entity.id
_entity.type
_entity.pdbx_description
1 polymer ?
#
loop_
_entity_poly.entity_id
_entity_poly.type
_entity_poly.pdbx_seq_one_letter_code
_entity_poly.pdbx_strand_id
1 'polypeptide(L)'
;MGFKVNHYAAKTVSRSHTMDWETVAIELIIGAICCVIAIAGFKANMLLIFVPALLISLLCIAGACYNVYYWIAERREKPTKQ
;
A
#
# COMPACT_ATOMS: atom_id res chain seq x y z
N MET A 1 -10.93 39.51 -28.29
CA MET A 1 -10.01 39.00 -27.25
C MET A 1 -10.42 37.59 -26.91
N GLY A 2 -9.78 36.59 -27.53
CA GLY A 2 -10.07 35.18 -27.27
C GLY A 2 -9.35 34.74 -26.00
N PHE A 3 -10.11 34.34 -24.99
CA PHE A 3 -9.57 33.80 -23.76
C PHE A 3 -8.85 32.49 -24.09
N LYS A 4 -7.52 32.53 -24.17
CA LYS A 4 -6.69 31.35 -24.41
C LYS A 4 -6.70 30.55 -23.12
N VAL A 5 -7.69 29.64 -23.00
CA VAL A 5 -7.80 28.71 -21.89
C VAL A 5 -6.56 27.83 -21.92
N ASN A 6 -5.67 28.13 -20.99
CA ASN A 6 -4.47 27.39 -20.69
C ASN A 6 -4.88 25.98 -20.24
N HIS A 7 -4.87 25.03 -21.18
CA HIS A 7 -5.09 23.60 -20.97
C HIS A 7 -3.93 22.95 -20.17
N TYR A 8 -3.32 23.68 -19.23
CA TYR A 8 -2.24 23.23 -18.35
C TYR A 8 -2.77 22.48 -17.11
N ALA A 9 -4.08 22.33 -16.96
CA ALA A 9 -4.67 21.34 -16.04
C ALA A 9 -4.55 19.90 -16.58
N ALA A 10 -4.09 19.72 -17.83
CA ALA A 10 -3.60 18.44 -18.34
C ALA A 10 -2.15 18.15 -17.93
N LYS A 11 -1.60 18.84 -16.92
CA LYS A 11 -0.71 18.14 -15.99
C LYS A 11 -1.57 17.15 -15.20
N THR A 12 -1.99 16.08 -15.88
CA THR A 12 -1.97 14.78 -15.24
C THR A 12 -0.60 14.74 -14.59
N VAL A 13 -0.56 14.74 -13.26
CA VAL A 13 0.62 14.34 -12.50
C VAL A 13 1.26 13.27 -13.35
N SER A 14 2.47 13.51 -13.84
CA SER A 14 3.28 12.43 -14.38
C SER A 14 3.33 11.46 -13.23
N ARG A 15 2.39 10.50 -13.24
CA ARG A 15 2.32 9.38 -12.35
C ARG A 15 3.47 8.54 -12.86
N SER A 16 4.69 9.02 -12.61
CA SER A 16 5.73 8.16 -12.11
C SER A 16 5.04 7.47 -10.96
N HIS A 17 4.40 6.35 -11.30
CA HIS A 17 3.78 5.41 -10.40
C HIS A 17 4.93 4.68 -9.70
N THR A 18 5.89 5.46 -9.21
CA THR A 18 6.94 5.01 -8.34
C THR A 18 6.21 4.64 -7.07
N MET A 19 6.06 3.34 -6.89
CA MET A 19 5.68 2.71 -5.64
C MET A 19 6.17 3.56 -4.48
N ASP A 20 5.23 4.05 -3.67
CA ASP A 20 5.55 4.81 -2.47
C ASP A 20 6.07 3.83 -1.42
N TRP A 21 7.38 3.61 -1.46
CA TRP A 21 8.07 2.65 -0.59
C TRP A 21 7.90 3.00 0.89
N GLU A 22 7.68 4.28 1.20
CA GLU A 22 7.35 4.75 2.54
C GLU A 22 6.02 4.14 3.00
N THR A 23 4.97 4.22 2.17
CA THR A 23 3.66 3.62 2.47
C THR A 23 3.76 2.12 2.70
N VAL A 24 4.47 1.38 1.82
CA VAL A 24 4.63 -0.08 1.96
C VAL A 24 5.42 -0.44 3.22
N ALA A 25 6.45 0.32 3.57
CA ALA A 25 7.22 0.12 4.79
C ALA A 25 6.35 0.36 6.04
N ILE A 26 5.54 1.42 6.04
CA ILE A 26 4.62 1.73 7.14
C ILE A 26 3.58 0.61 7.30
N GLU A 27 2.96 0.14 6.21
CA GLU A 27 2.02 -0.98 6.24
C GLU A 27 2.66 -2.25 6.83
N LEU A 28 3.90 -2.57 6.44
CA LEU A 28 4.63 -3.72 6.99
C LEU A 28 4.92 -3.59 8.49
N ILE A 29 5.34 -2.40 8.94
CA ILE A 29 5.65 -2.15 10.35
C ILE A 29 4.37 -2.26 11.20
N ILE A 30 3.29 -1.60 10.79
CA ILE A 30 2.00 -1.65 11.50
C ILE A 30 1.47 -3.09 11.50
N GLY A 31 1.52 -3.77 10.35
CA GLY A 31 1.11 -5.18 10.23
C GLY A 31 1.88 -6.10 11.17
N ALA A 32 3.20 -5.93 11.28
CA ALA A 32 4.04 -6.71 12.19
C ALA A 32 3.68 -6.46 13.67
N ILE A 33 3.51 -5.19 14.06
CA ILE A 33 3.12 -4.82 15.43
C ILE A 33 1.74 -5.40 15.77
N CYS A 34 0.75 -5.23 14.89
CA CYS A 34 -0.58 -5.79 15.07
C CYS A 34 -0.57 -7.32 15.14
N CYS A 35 0.29 -7.99 14.39
CA CYS A 35 0.46 -9.44 14.46
C CYS A 35 0.97 -9.88 15.84
N VAL A 36 1.99 -9.21 16.38
CA VAL A 36 2.52 -9.50 17.73
C VAL A 36 1.44 -9.28 18.79
N ILE A 37 0.68 -8.18 18.68
CA ILE A 37 -0.43 -7.87 19.60
C ILE A 37 -1.53 -8.93 19.49
N ALA A 38 -1.86 -9.40 18.29
CA ALA A 38 -2.84 -10.46 18.09
C ALA A 38 -2.38 -11.76 18.77
N ILE A 39 -1.12 -12.17 18.60
CA ILE A 39 -0.56 -13.36 19.26
C ILE A 39 -0.62 -13.21 20.78
N ALA A 40 -0.23 -12.05 21.31
CA ALA A 40 -0.29 -11.78 22.75
C ALA A 40 -1.74 -11.82 23.26
N GLY A 41 -2.68 -11.20 22.55
CA GLY A 41 -4.11 -11.19 22.87
C GLY A 41 -4.73 -12.59 22.85
N PHE A 42 -4.33 -13.43 21.90
CA PHE A 42 -4.74 -14.84 21.84
C PHE A 42 -4.25 -15.62 23.06
N LYS A 43 -2.98 -15.47 23.42
CA LYS A 43 -2.41 -16.14 24.62
C LYS A 43 -3.06 -15.67 25.92
N ALA A 44 -3.49 -14.41 25.99
CA ALA A 44 -4.17 -13.83 27.14
C ALA A 44 -5.69 -14.13 27.18
N ASN A 45 -6.24 -14.89 26.23
CA ASN A 45 -7.69 -15.09 26.03
C ASN A 45 -8.49 -13.78 25.91
N MET A 46 -7.84 -12.69 25.46
CA MET A 46 -8.46 -11.38 25.27
C MET A 46 -9.00 -11.27 23.84
N LEU A 47 -10.15 -11.92 23.61
CA LEU A 47 -10.79 -12.03 22.31
C LEU A 47 -11.10 -10.64 21.68
N LEU A 48 -11.44 -9.66 22.53
CA LEU A 48 -11.68 -8.25 22.15
C LEU A 48 -10.48 -7.57 21.51
N ILE A 49 -9.26 -7.94 21.88
CA ILE A 49 -8.02 -7.34 21.33
C ILE A 49 -7.53 -8.16 20.15
N PHE A 50 -7.62 -9.48 20.25
CA PHE A 50 -7.18 -10.41 19.22
C PHE A 50 -7.87 -10.16 17.87
N VAL A 51 -9.21 -10.10 17.85
CA VAL A 51 -9.98 -9.99 16.61
C VAL A 51 -9.60 -8.75 15.79
N PRO A 52 -9.66 -7.51 16.32
CA PRO A 52 -9.30 -6.33 15.55
C PRO A 52 -7.81 -6.29 15.18
N ALA A 53 -6.91 -6.72 16.07
CA ALA A 53 -5.48 -6.74 15.78
C ALA A 53 -5.12 -7.71 14.65
N LEU A 54 -5.77 -8.89 14.62
CA LEU A 54 -5.59 -9.86 13.54
C LEU A 54 -6.15 -9.32 12.22
N LEU A 55 -7.31 -8.69 12.25
CA LEU A 55 -7.94 -8.12 11.06
C LEU A 55 -7.06 -7.03 10.42
N ILE A 56 -6.52 -6.14 11.25
CA ILE A 56 -5.61 -5.08 10.79
C ILE A 56 -4.33 -5.68 10.23
N SER A 57 -3.72 -6.68 10.88
CA SER A 57 -2.48 -7.28 10.38
C SER A 57 -2.67 -7.93 9.01
N LEU A 58 -3.80 -8.63 8.81
CA LEU A 58 -4.14 -9.24 7.53
C LEU A 58 -4.33 -8.19 6.42
N LEU A 59 -5.01 -7.08 6.73
CA LEU A 59 -5.22 -5.99 5.76
C LEU A 59 -3.90 -5.33 5.37
N CYS A 60 -3.03 -5.03 6.34
CA CYS A 60 -1.73 -4.43 6.07
C CYS A 60 -0.83 -5.36 5.23
N ILE A 61 -0.83 -6.67 5.51
CA ILE A 61 -0.07 -7.65 4.72
C ILE A 61 -0.65 -7.74 3.30
N ALA A 62 -1.98 -7.80 3.16
CA ALA A 62 -2.64 -7.85 1.85
C ALA A 62 -2.36 -6.58 1.02
N GLY A 63 -2.43 -5.39 1.63
CA GLY A 63 -2.12 -4.12 0.99
C GLY A 63 -0.67 -4.04 0.51
N ALA A 64 0.28 -4.40 1.39
CA ALA A 64 1.70 -4.48 1.03
C ALA A 64 1.96 -5.48 -0.11
N CYS A 65 1.36 -6.68 -0.06
CA CYS A 65 1.48 -7.67 -1.12
C CYS A 65 0.88 -7.18 -2.44
N TYR A 66 -0.27 -6.52 -2.41
CA TYR A 66 -0.91 -5.97 -3.61
C TYR A 66 -0.05 -4.88 -4.26
N ASN A 67 0.49 -3.96 -3.46
CA ASN A 67 1.40 -2.92 -3.93
C ASN A 67 2.67 -3.53 -4.56
N VAL A 68 3.29 -4.51 -3.90
CA VAL A 68 4.48 -5.21 -4.43
C VAL A 68 4.15 -5.98 -5.71
N TYR A 69 3.01 -6.68 -5.76
CA TYR A 69 2.58 -7.42 -6.93
C TYR A 69 2.41 -6.50 -8.14
N TYR A 70 1.69 -5.38 -7.95
CA TYR A 70 1.47 -4.40 -9.01
C TYR A 70 2.78 -3.78 -9.48
N TRP A 71 3.71 -3.49 -8.58
CA TRP A 71 5.04 -2.98 -8.93
C TRP A 71 5.86 -3.99 -9.76
N ILE A 72 5.83 -5.28 -9.42
CA ILE A 72 6.48 -6.32 -10.21
C ILE A 72 5.80 -6.49 -11.57
N ALA A 73 4.47 -6.47 -11.62
CA ALA A 73 3.70 -6.57 -12.85
C ALA A 73 4.03 -5.41 -13.80
N GLU A 74 4.02 -4.17 -13.30
CA GLU A 74 4.36 -2.98 -14.08
C GLU A 74 5.81 -3.00 -14.60
N ARG A 75 6.74 -3.62 -13.86
CA ARG A 75 8.12 -3.85 -14.33
C ARG A 75 8.22 -4.93 -15.40
N ARG A 76 7.35 -5.94 -15.39
CA ARG A 76 7.30 -7.00 -16.41
C ARG A 76 6.64 -6.52 -17.70
N GLU A 77 5.68 -5.60 -17.62
CA GLU A 77 4.98 -4.98 -18.76
C GLU A 77 5.81 -3.92 -19.49
N LYS A 78 7.04 -3.65 -19.04
CA LYS A 78 8.05 -2.93 -19.82
C LYS A 78 9.02 -3.90 -20.52
N PRO A 79 8.60 -4.79 -21.44
CA PRO A 79 9.54 -5.30 -22.41
C PRO A 79 9.81 -4.17 -23.41
N THR A 80 11.08 -3.82 -23.57
CA THR A 80 11.61 -3.30 -24.84
C THR A 80 10.93 -2.04 -25.39
N LYS A 81 11.31 -0.89 -24.87
CA LYS A 81 11.61 0.23 -25.77
C LYS A 81 13.07 0.62 -25.55
N GLN A 82 13.92 0.02 -26.40
CA GLN A 82 15.17 0.64 -26.83
C GLN A 82 14.89 2.06 -27.34
#